data_AF-A0A6P3EVS0-F1
#
_entry.id   AF-A0A6P3EVS0-F1
#
_cell.length_a   1.000
_cell.length_b   1.000
_cell.length_c   1.000
_cell.angle_alpha   90.00
_cell.angle_beta   90.00
_cell.angle_gamma   90.00
#
_symmetry.space_group_name_H-M   'P 1'
#
loop_
_entity.id
_entity.type
_entity.pdbx_description
1 polymer ?
#
loop_
_entity_poly.entity_id
_entity_poly.type
_entity_poly.pdbx_seq_one_letter_code
_entity_poly.pdbx_strand_id
1 'polypeptide(L)'
;MPVLLAPAERSQDTRVGAPEWREAAHAVSQQAHMVTDRRGQEAVTMWQPADSVRDPHVARHLCRAAYIEPWRFRVEMLKGGTTMEKPPPGEGVTLWKSKMKPPAWNALLPLPLLRDVRALQTAEVAQAQARGARLTAARLCRAQQQINAQLQLLQRQREATDHRLSEVRKGLLVNAQSVKLRSYRPEPEKVPDKADRMLTWEKEELRSMKRKMEKDMEKSETLLKSLASCRDTLGFYCKERLQAVELMNQPLDKILEQAGRHSWVDLSRMPTPRTQGQKTPPPDPVGTYTPECSVALNDAKRLLMESKETLAEMAKNESDVREQQQKINNGVCTTLAQKIQETLELKEKLNMSLGLMRGTIHRCTKFNQEMYITRGLIKGPLLECHLETREKLNRPLVRVYQRHIGTQLPEAARLAQGTNQLQRHILHMEKNLKELLAVRNKLSWSHNCKKVGHEVDHSVVRLRRRQQHPHMCYQEAQCLVDDCDLRAQPPARSKASPVPK
;
A
#
# COMPACT_ATOMS: atom_id res chain seq x y z
N MET A 1 -51.31 88.31 -59.45
CA MET A 1 -52.70 88.72 -59.81
C MET A 1 -53.64 87.99 -58.87
N PRO A 2 -54.34 88.71 -57.97
CA PRO A 2 -55.24 88.11 -56.98
C PRO A 2 -56.63 87.88 -57.59
N VAL A 3 -57.31 86.81 -57.17
CA VAL A 3 -58.77 86.73 -57.22
C VAL A 3 -59.23 86.73 -55.76
N LEU A 4 -59.66 87.92 -55.33
CA LEU A 4 -60.25 88.17 -54.02
C LEU A 4 -61.66 87.57 -54.01
N LEU A 5 -61.85 86.47 -53.29
CA LEU A 5 -63.17 86.10 -52.79
C LEU A 5 -63.42 86.87 -51.49
N ALA A 6 -64.59 87.50 -51.42
CA ALA A 6 -65.02 88.37 -50.34
C ALA A 6 -64.92 87.69 -48.97
N PRO A 7 -64.58 88.43 -47.89
CA PRO A 7 -64.63 87.89 -46.55
C PRO A 7 -66.09 87.62 -46.21
N ALA A 8 -66.44 86.34 -46.00
CA ALA A 8 -67.71 86.00 -45.40
C ALA A 8 -67.79 86.70 -44.04
N GLU A 9 -68.72 87.65 -43.95
CA GLU A 9 -69.08 88.35 -42.74
C GLU A 9 -69.23 87.33 -41.61
N ARG A 10 -68.50 87.56 -40.52
CA ARG A 10 -68.64 86.80 -39.27
C ARG A 10 -70.12 86.84 -38.91
N SER A 11 -70.78 85.69 -39.05
CA SER A 11 -72.16 85.49 -38.65
C SER A 11 -72.32 86.01 -37.23
N GLN A 12 -73.22 86.98 -37.06
CA GLN A 12 -73.73 87.41 -35.77
C GLN A 12 -74.08 86.15 -34.98
N ASP A 13 -73.49 86.05 -33.80
CA ASP A 13 -73.58 84.90 -32.91
C ASP A 13 -75.06 84.75 -32.49
N THR A 14 -75.81 83.87 -33.17
CA THR A 14 -77.25 83.62 -32.97
C THR A 14 -77.53 82.84 -31.68
N ARG A 15 -76.81 83.16 -30.59
CA ARG A 15 -76.84 82.41 -29.34
C ARG A 15 -77.32 83.30 -28.19
N VAL A 16 -78.35 82.83 -27.50
CA VAL A 16 -79.19 83.56 -26.54
C VAL A 16 -78.50 83.93 -25.21
N GLY A 17 -77.29 83.42 -24.92
CA GLY A 17 -76.60 83.62 -23.63
C GLY A 17 -75.59 84.78 -23.61
N ALA A 18 -75.54 85.51 -22.47
CA ALA A 18 -74.60 86.61 -22.22
C ALA A 18 -73.12 86.19 -22.41
N PRO A 19 -72.25 87.06 -23.00
CA PRO A 19 -70.87 86.72 -23.32
C PRO A 19 -70.02 86.40 -22.08
N GLU A 20 -70.20 87.12 -20.98
CA GLU A 20 -69.48 86.92 -19.71
C GLU A 20 -69.72 85.51 -19.12
N TRP A 21 -70.95 84.99 -19.22
CA TRP A 21 -71.28 83.64 -18.77
C TRP A 21 -70.58 82.56 -19.61
N ARG A 22 -70.38 82.83 -20.91
CA ARG A 22 -69.71 81.90 -21.84
C ARG A 22 -68.20 81.92 -21.66
N GLU A 23 -67.61 83.08 -21.44
CA GLU A 23 -66.18 83.20 -21.10
C GLU A 23 -65.89 82.53 -19.75
N ALA A 24 -66.76 82.72 -18.75
CA ALA A 24 -66.67 82.00 -17.48
C ALA A 24 -66.83 80.48 -17.64
N ALA A 25 -67.80 80.01 -18.43
CA ALA A 25 -67.98 78.58 -18.71
C ALA A 25 -66.81 77.98 -19.51
N HIS A 26 -66.24 78.74 -20.47
CA HIS A 26 -65.05 78.33 -21.20
C HIS A 26 -63.81 78.29 -20.31
N ALA A 27 -63.63 79.27 -19.43
CA ALA A 27 -62.53 79.29 -18.47
C ALA A 27 -62.63 78.10 -17.50
N VAL A 28 -63.82 77.81 -16.98
CA VAL A 28 -64.08 76.64 -16.13
C VAL A 28 -63.83 75.33 -16.90
N SER A 29 -64.26 75.24 -18.15
CA SER A 29 -64.04 74.06 -19.01
C SER A 29 -62.56 73.85 -19.36
N GLN A 30 -61.82 74.93 -19.63
CA GLN A 30 -60.37 74.89 -19.87
C GLN A 30 -59.60 74.51 -18.61
N GLN A 31 -60.00 75.05 -17.46
CA GLN A 31 -59.41 74.68 -16.16
C GLN A 31 -59.70 73.22 -15.82
N ALA A 32 -60.92 72.73 -16.11
CA ALA A 32 -61.25 71.32 -15.99
C ALA A 32 -60.39 70.46 -16.93
N HIS A 33 -60.22 70.83 -18.21
CA HIS A 33 -59.35 70.12 -19.16
C HIS A 33 -57.89 70.07 -18.68
N MET A 34 -57.34 71.20 -18.24
CA MET A 34 -55.97 71.27 -17.70
C MET A 34 -55.77 70.37 -16.49
N VAL A 35 -56.73 70.32 -15.56
CA VAL A 35 -56.67 69.42 -14.39
C VAL A 35 -56.82 67.97 -14.80
N THR A 36 -57.66 67.67 -15.78
CA THR A 36 -57.90 66.30 -16.25
C THR A 36 -56.67 65.76 -17.00
N ASP A 37 -56.06 66.58 -17.86
CA ASP A 37 -54.83 66.24 -18.56
C ASP A 37 -53.65 66.08 -17.59
N ARG A 38 -53.52 66.97 -16.59
CA ARG A 38 -52.48 66.86 -15.55
C ARG A 38 -52.66 65.60 -14.70
N ARG A 39 -53.88 65.31 -14.23
CA ARG A 39 -54.17 64.11 -13.43
C ARG A 39 -54.06 62.84 -14.26
N GLY A 40 -54.41 62.89 -15.55
CA GLY A 40 -54.20 61.80 -16.50
C GLY A 40 -52.71 61.52 -16.72
N GLN A 41 -51.89 62.56 -16.87
CA GLN A 41 -50.43 62.43 -16.96
C GLN A 41 -49.83 61.89 -15.65
N GLU A 42 -50.23 62.40 -14.49
CA GLU A 42 -49.82 61.88 -13.18
C GLU A 42 -50.21 60.39 -13.03
N ALA A 43 -51.43 60.00 -13.40
CA ALA A 43 -51.89 58.62 -13.34
C ALA A 43 -51.12 57.69 -14.29
N VAL A 44 -50.81 58.15 -15.51
CA VAL A 44 -50.01 57.39 -16.49
C VAL A 44 -48.55 57.26 -16.02
N THR A 45 -47.98 58.26 -15.34
CA THR A 45 -46.61 58.15 -14.78
C THR A 45 -46.46 57.07 -13.70
N MET A 46 -47.57 56.60 -13.09
CA MET A 46 -47.55 55.53 -12.09
C MET A 46 -47.33 54.13 -12.69
N TRP A 47 -47.36 54.01 -14.03
CA TRP A 47 -47.22 52.75 -14.77
C TRP A 47 -46.10 52.89 -15.81
N GLN A 48 -45.07 52.04 -15.73
CA GLN A 48 -43.97 52.03 -16.71
C GLN A 48 -43.95 50.71 -17.51
N PRO A 49 -43.60 50.71 -18.81
CA PRO A 49 -43.33 49.48 -19.53
C PRO A 49 -42.12 48.76 -18.94
N ALA A 50 -42.16 47.43 -18.84
CA ALA A 50 -41.06 46.61 -18.29
C ALA A 50 -39.68 46.87 -18.94
N ASP A 51 -39.66 47.36 -20.18
CA ASP A 51 -38.43 47.55 -20.96
C ASP A 51 -37.82 48.96 -20.87
N SER A 52 -38.28 49.82 -19.96
CA SER A 52 -37.55 51.06 -19.69
C SER A 52 -36.33 50.76 -18.80
N VAL A 53 -35.22 50.37 -19.43
CA VAL A 53 -33.82 50.78 -19.17
C VAL A 53 -32.85 49.78 -19.84
N ARG A 54 -32.16 50.26 -20.89
CA ARG A 54 -30.87 49.77 -21.45
C ARG A 54 -30.86 48.45 -22.24
N ASP A 55 -31.55 48.41 -23.37
CA ASP A 55 -31.10 47.58 -24.50
C ASP A 55 -30.44 48.48 -25.57
N PRO A 56 -29.10 48.40 -25.81
CA PRO A 56 -28.39 49.31 -26.70
C PRO A 56 -28.76 49.20 -28.19
N HIS A 57 -29.61 48.24 -28.57
CA HIS A 57 -29.94 47.95 -29.97
C HIS A 57 -31.28 48.51 -30.46
N VAL A 58 -32.07 49.20 -29.62
CA VAL A 58 -33.37 49.75 -30.03
C VAL A 58 -33.28 51.27 -30.23
N ALA A 59 -33.61 51.73 -31.44
CA ALA A 59 -33.50 53.13 -31.82
C ALA A 59 -34.54 54.01 -31.09
N ARG A 60 -34.05 55.04 -30.38
CA ARG A 60 -34.84 55.94 -29.50
C ARG A 60 -36.08 56.58 -30.13
N HIS A 61 -36.15 56.71 -31.45
CA HIS A 61 -37.27 57.35 -32.15
C HIS A 61 -38.48 56.41 -32.32
N LEU A 62 -38.29 55.10 -32.28
CA LEU A 62 -39.39 54.12 -32.38
C LEU A 62 -40.13 53.95 -31.03
N CYS A 63 -39.44 54.18 -29.91
CA CYS A 63 -40.01 54.05 -28.56
C CYS A 63 -40.96 55.20 -28.17
N ARG A 64 -40.95 56.34 -28.86
CA ARG A 64 -41.81 57.50 -28.52
C ARG A 64 -43.11 57.53 -29.30
N ALA A 65 -43.10 57.13 -30.57
CA ALA A 65 -44.25 57.22 -31.45
C ALA A 65 -45.36 56.20 -31.12
N ALA A 66 -45.00 55.01 -30.62
CA ALA A 66 -45.97 53.96 -30.29
C ALA A 66 -46.60 54.11 -28.88
N TYR A 67 -46.10 55.02 -28.04
CA TYR A 67 -46.38 55.03 -26.60
C TYR A 67 -47.08 56.30 -26.07
N ILE A 68 -47.32 57.32 -26.89
CA ILE A 68 -47.83 58.64 -26.43
C ILE A 68 -49.10 59.11 -27.17
N GLU A 69 -49.70 58.33 -28.08
CA GLU A 69 -51.06 58.69 -28.52
C GLU A 69 -52.08 58.26 -27.45
N PRO A 70 -52.85 59.19 -26.86
CA PRO A 70 -53.88 58.82 -25.91
C PRO A 70 -54.94 58.00 -26.65
N TRP A 71 -55.26 56.81 -26.12
CA TRP A 71 -56.37 55.97 -26.56
C TRP A 71 -57.68 56.76 -26.46
N ARG A 72 -58.04 57.53 -27.50
CA ARG A 72 -59.26 58.35 -27.53
C ARG A 72 -60.25 57.76 -28.53
N PHE A 73 -61.46 57.46 -28.06
CA PHE A 73 -62.61 57.19 -28.93
C PHE A 73 -63.00 58.49 -29.65
N ARG A 74 -63.27 58.45 -30.96
CA ARG A 74 -63.84 59.62 -31.65
C ARG A 74 -65.31 59.70 -31.31
N VAL A 75 -65.70 60.78 -30.62
CA VAL A 75 -67.10 61.09 -30.34
C VAL A 75 -67.62 61.92 -31.50
N GLU A 76 -68.53 61.36 -32.30
CA GLU A 76 -69.24 62.09 -33.34
C GLU A 76 -70.66 62.42 -32.84
N MET A 77 -71.06 63.69 -32.96
CA MET A 77 -72.42 64.16 -32.68
C MET A 77 -73.31 63.88 -33.89
N LEU A 78 -74.32 63.03 -33.72
CA LEU A 78 -75.33 62.80 -34.76
C LEU A 78 -76.32 63.97 -34.78
N LYS A 79 -76.97 64.21 -35.93
CA LYS A 79 -77.88 65.35 -36.18
C LYS A 79 -79.09 65.45 -35.23
N GLY A 80 -79.27 64.49 -34.30
CA GLY A 80 -80.31 64.47 -33.26
C GLY A 80 -79.82 64.67 -31.82
N GLY A 81 -78.55 65.05 -31.59
CA GLY A 81 -78.04 65.41 -30.26
C GLY A 81 -77.57 64.24 -29.38
N THR A 82 -77.64 63.00 -29.87
CA THR A 82 -76.98 61.85 -29.24
C THR A 82 -75.54 61.69 -29.74
N THR A 83 -74.63 61.46 -28.80
CA THR A 83 -73.20 61.19 -29.06
C THR A 83 -72.99 59.70 -29.28
N MET A 84 -72.38 59.31 -30.41
CA MET A 84 -71.97 57.92 -30.66
C MET A 84 -70.45 57.84 -30.67
N GLU A 85 -69.90 57.03 -29.76
CA GLU A 85 -68.46 56.76 -29.71
C GLU A 85 -68.10 55.73 -30.78
N LYS A 86 -67.29 56.12 -31.76
CA LYS A 86 -66.73 55.18 -32.74
C LYS A 86 -65.25 54.92 -32.41
N PRO A 87 -64.82 53.64 -32.34
CA PRO A 87 -63.41 53.32 -32.41
C PRO A 87 -62.83 53.75 -33.77
N PRO A 88 -61.50 53.97 -33.90
CA PRO A 88 -60.90 54.46 -35.13
C PRO A 88 -61.19 53.52 -36.32
N PRO A 89 -61.55 54.07 -37.51
CA PRO A 89 -61.96 53.25 -38.64
C PRO A 89 -60.75 52.58 -39.31
N GLY A 90 -60.77 51.25 -39.31
CA GLY A 90 -59.87 50.35 -40.02
C GLY A 90 -60.41 48.93 -39.88
N GLU A 91 -60.41 48.15 -40.96
CA GLU A 91 -60.91 46.77 -40.92
C GLU A 91 -60.12 45.94 -39.90
N GLY A 92 -60.84 45.38 -38.92
CA GLY A 92 -60.35 44.33 -38.03
C GLY A 92 -59.55 44.81 -36.82
N VAL A 93 -60.22 45.34 -35.80
CA VAL A 93 -59.65 45.43 -34.45
C VAL A 93 -60.68 44.99 -33.40
N THR A 94 -60.89 43.68 -33.28
CA THR A 94 -60.90 43.06 -31.95
C THR A 94 -59.42 42.77 -31.64
N LEU A 95 -58.89 43.33 -30.55
CA LEU A 95 -57.48 43.29 -30.17
C LEU A 95 -56.99 41.87 -29.79
N TRP A 96 -56.89 40.94 -30.74
CA TRP A 96 -56.14 39.67 -30.57
C TRP A 96 -55.51 39.18 -31.89
N LYS A 97 -55.05 40.08 -32.77
CA LYS A 97 -54.38 39.72 -34.03
C LYS A 97 -53.00 40.34 -34.28
N SER A 98 -52.40 41.01 -33.30
CA SER A 98 -50.94 41.14 -33.25
C SER A 98 -50.42 40.12 -32.22
N LYS A 99 -49.40 39.34 -32.57
CA LYS A 99 -48.64 38.51 -31.62
C LYS A 99 -47.78 39.39 -30.68
N MET A 100 -48.31 40.52 -30.22
CA MET A 100 -47.67 41.40 -29.26
C MET A 100 -48.54 41.37 -28.01
N LYS A 101 -48.08 40.65 -26.98
CA LYS A 101 -48.65 40.78 -25.65
C LYS A 101 -48.57 42.26 -25.26
N PRO A 102 -49.60 42.84 -24.62
CA PRO A 102 -49.44 44.17 -24.02
C PRO A 102 -48.16 44.16 -23.17
N PRO A 103 -47.30 45.19 -23.26
CA PRO A 103 -46.07 45.22 -22.47
C PRO A 103 -46.45 45.07 -20.99
N ALA A 104 -45.69 44.29 -20.24
CA ALA A 104 -45.92 44.17 -18.80
C ALA A 104 -45.74 45.57 -18.18
N TRP A 105 -46.83 46.20 -17.78
CA TRP A 105 -46.78 47.48 -17.10
C TRP A 105 -46.37 47.23 -15.65
N ASN A 106 -45.20 47.72 -15.25
CA ASN A 106 -44.73 47.71 -13.89
C ASN A 106 -45.32 48.94 -13.17
N ALA A 107 -46.17 48.71 -12.17
CA ALA A 107 -46.65 49.76 -11.29
C ALA A 107 -45.50 50.25 -10.40
N LEU A 108 -45.35 51.56 -10.24
CA LEU A 108 -44.45 52.15 -9.24
C LEU A 108 -44.98 52.00 -7.80
N LEU A 109 -46.24 51.57 -7.65
CA LEU A 109 -46.88 51.31 -6.37
C LEU A 109 -46.68 49.84 -5.95
N PRO A 110 -46.39 49.58 -4.67
CA PRO A 110 -46.35 48.21 -4.17
C PRO A 110 -47.73 47.56 -4.34
N LEU A 111 -47.79 46.41 -5.02
CA LEU A 111 -49.02 45.66 -5.21
C LEU A 111 -49.61 45.21 -3.85
N PRO A 112 -50.94 45.04 -3.72
CA PRO A 112 -51.60 44.63 -2.47
C PRO A 112 -51.06 43.33 -1.84
N LEU A 113 -50.40 42.47 -2.64
CA LEU A 113 -49.80 41.20 -2.22
C LEU A 113 -48.27 41.22 -2.30
N LEU A 114 -47.63 42.40 -2.34
CA LEU A 114 -46.16 42.49 -2.47
C LEU A 114 -45.45 41.72 -1.35
N ARG A 115 -45.98 41.74 -0.13
CA ARG A 115 -45.43 40.98 1.00
C ARG A 115 -45.42 39.47 0.72
N ASP A 116 -46.50 38.93 0.17
CA ASP A 116 -46.62 37.49 -0.11
C ASP A 116 -45.73 37.08 -1.28
N VAL A 117 -45.67 37.90 -2.34
CA VAL A 117 -44.76 37.69 -3.47
C VAL A 117 -43.29 37.72 -3.01
N ARG A 118 -42.94 38.67 -2.14
CA ARG A 118 -41.59 38.73 -1.55
C ARG A 118 -41.32 37.53 -0.63
N ALA A 119 -42.29 37.10 0.17
CA ALA A 119 -42.17 35.93 1.03
C ALA A 119 -41.96 34.64 0.19
N LEU A 120 -42.69 34.47 -0.91
CA LEU A 120 -42.51 33.37 -1.85
C LEU A 120 -41.12 33.40 -2.49
N GLN A 121 -40.65 34.56 -2.96
CA GLN A 121 -39.29 34.72 -3.48
C GLN A 121 -38.23 34.35 -2.43
N THR A 122 -38.40 34.78 -1.17
CA THR A 122 -37.47 34.40 -0.09
C THR A 122 -37.53 32.91 0.24
N ALA A 123 -38.72 32.30 0.19
CA ALA A 123 -38.90 30.87 0.41
C ALA A 123 -38.23 30.04 -0.71
N GLU A 124 -38.32 30.49 -1.97
CA GLU A 124 -37.64 29.86 -3.10
C GLU A 124 -36.11 29.90 -2.93
N VAL A 125 -35.56 31.04 -2.51
CA VAL A 125 -34.11 31.17 -2.23
C VAL A 125 -33.69 30.27 -1.08
N ALA A 126 -34.44 30.25 0.03
CA ALA A 126 -34.17 29.37 1.16
C ALA A 126 -34.24 27.88 0.78
N GLN A 127 -35.24 27.48 -0.01
CA GLN A 127 -35.35 26.11 -0.52
C GLN A 127 -34.24 25.75 -1.52
N ALA A 128 -33.78 26.70 -2.34
CA ALA A 128 -32.65 26.50 -3.24
C ALA A 128 -31.35 26.30 -2.45
N GLN A 129 -31.14 27.10 -1.41
CA GLN A 129 -29.98 26.98 -0.51
C GLN A 129 -30.00 25.65 0.24
N ALA A 130 -31.15 25.23 0.79
CA ALA A 130 -31.28 23.95 1.47
C ALA A 130 -31.07 22.76 0.52
N ARG A 131 -31.58 22.83 -0.73
CA ARG A 131 -31.31 21.82 -1.78
C ARG A 131 -29.82 21.73 -2.12
N GLY A 132 -29.17 22.87 -2.33
CA GLY A 132 -27.73 22.91 -2.59
C GLY A 132 -26.90 22.36 -1.43
N ALA A 133 -27.21 22.75 -0.19
CA ALA A 133 -26.54 22.25 1.02
C ALA A 133 -26.73 20.74 1.20
N ARG A 134 -27.91 20.19 0.89
CA ARG A 134 -28.15 18.75 0.93
C ARG A 134 -27.36 17.98 -0.13
N LEU A 135 -27.20 18.55 -1.33
CA LEU A 135 -26.36 17.96 -2.38
C LEU A 135 -24.87 17.96 -2.01
N THR A 136 -24.37 19.05 -1.43
CA THR A 136 -22.97 19.15 -0.99
C THR A 136 -22.70 18.23 0.20
N ALA A 137 -23.61 18.18 1.18
CA ALA A 137 -23.56 17.24 2.29
C ALA A 137 -23.55 15.77 1.79
N ALA A 138 -24.44 15.41 0.86
CA ALA A 138 -24.47 14.05 0.30
C ALA A 138 -23.13 13.67 -0.35
N ARG A 139 -22.51 14.59 -1.09
CA ARG A 139 -21.20 14.39 -1.72
C ARG A 139 -20.07 14.26 -0.70
N LEU A 140 -20.04 15.10 0.33
CA LEU A 140 -19.07 15.03 1.43
C LEU A 140 -19.19 13.73 2.22
N CYS A 141 -20.42 13.35 2.56
CA CYS A 141 -20.69 12.11 3.28
C CYS A 141 -20.35 10.86 2.44
N ARG A 142 -20.56 10.88 1.12
CA ARG A 142 -20.08 9.80 0.24
C ARG A 142 -18.56 9.73 0.17
N ALA A 143 -17.90 10.88 0.04
CA ALA A 143 -16.44 10.96 0.09
C ALA A 143 -15.90 10.37 1.40
N GLN A 144 -16.53 10.70 2.52
CA GLN A 144 -16.18 10.17 3.84
C GLN A 144 -16.33 8.63 3.89
N GLN A 145 -17.42 8.08 3.35
CA GLN A 145 -17.60 6.63 3.26
C GLN A 145 -16.52 5.95 2.41
N GLN A 146 -16.14 6.55 1.28
CA GLN A 146 -15.09 6.02 0.41
C GLN A 146 -13.70 6.05 1.10
N ILE A 147 -13.37 7.15 1.79
CA ILE A 147 -12.15 7.27 2.60
C ILE A 147 -12.15 6.23 3.73
N ASN A 148 -13.29 6.04 4.41
CA ASN A 148 -13.43 5.02 5.45
C ASN A 148 -13.19 3.59 4.92
N ALA A 149 -13.74 3.27 3.75
CA ALA A 149 -13.52 1.97 3.12
C ALA A 149 -12.04 1.75 2.76
N GLN A 150 -11.36 2.79 2.24
CA GLN A 150 -9.92 2.73 1.97
C GLN A 150 -9.08 2.60 3.24
N LEU A 151 -9.47 3.29 4.33
CA LEU A 151 -8.80 3.20 5.62
C LEU A 151 -8.85 1.76 6.15
N GLN A 152 -10.01 1.10 6.08
CA GLN A 152 -10.15 -0.31 6.46
C GLN A 152 -9.32 -1.24 5.57
N LEU A 153 -9.28 -0.99 4.27
CA LEU A 153 -8.48 -1.78 3.33
C LEU A 153 -6.97 -1.65 3.62
N LEU A 154 -6.50 -0.43 3.88
CA LEU A 154 -5.11 -0.15 4.25
C LEU A 154 -4.73 -0.78 5.60
N GLN A 155 -5.65 -0.80 6.57
CA GLN A 155 -5.45 -1.53 7.83
C GLN A 155 -5.28 -3.04 7.62
N ARG A 156 -6.15 -3.67 6.80
CA ARG A 156 -6.03 -5.09 6.48
C ARG A 156 -4.73 -5.41 5.75
N GLN A 157 -4.33 -4.57 4.79
CA GLN A 157 -3.05 -4.76 4.10
C GLN A 157 -1.88 -4.59 5.07
N ARG A 158 -1.97 -3.66 6.03
CA ARG A 158 -0.97 -3.47 7.09
C ARG A 158 -0.83 -4.73 7.95
N GLU A 159 -1.94 -5.35 8.34
CA GLU A 159 -1.95 -6.63 9.05
C GLU A 159 -1.23 -7.71 8.21
N ALA A 160 -1.56 -7.85 6.93
CA ALA A 160 -0.90 -8.83 6.05
C ALA A 160 0.62 -8.58 5.94
N THR A 161 1.04 -7.31 5.81
CA THR A 161 2.46 -6.97 5.78
C THR A 161 3.15 -7.19 7.13
N ASP A 162 2.47 -7.01 8.26
CA ASP A 162 3.04 -7.30 9.59
C ASP A 162 3.22 -8.82 9.81
N HIS A 163 2.25 -9.62 9.38
CA HIS A 163 2.40 -11.08 9.34
C HIS A 163 3.60 -11.49 8.49
N ARG A 164 3.75 -10.94 7.27
CA ARG A 164 4.91 -11.22 6.41
C ARG A 164 6.22 -10.72 7.04
N LEU A 165 6.24 -9.58 7.71
CA LEU A 165 7.41 -9.09 8.46
C LEU A 165 7.80 -10.06 9.58
N SER A 166 6.83 -10.64 10.28
CA SER A 166 7.07 -11.65 11.30
C SER A 166 7.73 -12.91 10.71
N GLU A 167 7.33 -13.33 9.50
CA GLU A 167 7.95 -14.45 8.78
C GLU A 167 9.39 -14.13 8.36
N VAL A 168 9.69 -12.90 7.91
CA VAL A 168 11.05 -12.45 7.60
C VAL A 168 11.92 -12.42 8.87
N ARG A 169 11.38 -11.91 9.98
CA ARG A 169 12.05 -11.90 11.30
C ARG A 169 12.32 -13.33 11.79
N LYS A 170 11.39 -14.25 11.58
CA LYS A 170 11.58 -15.69 11.84
C LYS A 170 12.71 -16.25 10.97
N GLY A 171 12.77 -15.90 9.68
CA GLY A 171 13.88 -16.27 8.81
C GLY A 171 15.24 -15.81 9.34
N LEU A 172 15.33 -14.57 9.82
CA LEU A 172 16.55 -14.03 10.44
C LEU A 172 16.95 -14.80 11.72
N LEU A 173 15.98 -15.15 12.55
CA LEU A 173 16.20 -15.96 13.75
C LEU A 173 16.74 -17.35 13.39
N VAL A 174 16.11 -18.02 12.43
CA VAL A 174 16.54 -19.36 11.96
C VAL A 174 17.94 -19.30 11.35
N ASN A 175 18.26 -18.24 10.61
CA ASN A 175 19.61 -18.01 10.10
C ASN A 175 20.63 -17.86 11.25
N ALA A 176 20.33 -17.03 12.25
CA ALA A 176 21.20 -16.85 13.41
C ALA A 176 21.41 -18.16 14.19
N GLN A 177 20.34 -18.94 14.40
CA GLN A 177 20.43 -20.28 15.01
C GLN A 177 21.25 -21.24 14.16
N SER A 178 21.09 -21.23 12.82
CA SER A 178 21.86 -22.07 11.91
C SER A 178 23.36 -21.79 12.02
N VAL A 179 23.74 -20.51 12.06
CA VAL A 179 25.13 -20.08 12.25
C VAL A 179 25.66 -20.49 13.62
N LYS A 180 24.85 -20.31 14.69
CA LYS A 180 25.22 -20.72 16.05
C LYS A 180 25.45 -22.24 16.14
N LEU A 181 24.56 -23.04 15.57
CA LEU A 181 24.71 -24.50 15.55
C LEU A 181 26.01 -24.92 14.84
N ARG A 182 26.31 -24.30 13.69
CA ARG A 182 27.54 -24.58 12.94
C ARG A 182 28.82 -24.14 13.66
N SER A 183 28.73 -23.30 14.70
CA SER A 183 29.88 -22.94 15.55
C SER A 183 30.33 -24.09 16.47
N TYR A 184 29.45 -25.07 16.73
CA TYR A 184 29.77 -26.28 17.51
C TYR A 184 30.54 -27.34 16.71
N ARG A 185 30.83 -27.10 15.42
CA ARG A 185 31.72 -27.96 14.63
C ARG A 185 33.11 -28.03 15.27
N PRO A 186 33.82 -29.17 15.18
CA PRO A 186 35.19 -29.28 15.68
C PRO A 186 36.13 -28.38 14.85
N GLU A 187 37.22 -27.88 15.47
CA GLU A 187 38.18 -26.95 14.84
C GLU A 187 38.58 -27.25 13.38
N PRO A 188 38.95 -28.49 12.98
CA PRO A 188 39.30 -28.77 11.59
C PRO A 188 38.14 -28.59 10.59
N GLU A 189 36.89 -28.62 11.05
CA GLU A 189 35.68 -28.41 10.23
C GLU A 189 35.16 -26.97 10.27
N LYS A 190 35.77 -26.07 11.06
CA LYS A 190 35.35 -24.65 11.16
C LYS A 190 35.85 -23.77 10.02
N VAL A 191 36.59 -24.34 9.06
CA VAL A 191 37.06 -23.62 7.88
C VAL A 191 35.85 -23.10 7.08
N PRO A 192 35.82 -21.81 6.70
CA PRO A 192 34.67 -21.22 6.03
C PRO A 192 34.40 -21.91 4.70
N ASP A 193 33.18 -22.42 4.55
CA ASP A 193 32.76 -23.15 3.35
C ASP A 193 31.70 -22.37 2.54
N LYS A 194 31.24 -22.99 1.45
CA LYS A 194 30.17 -22.42 0.61
C LYS A 194 28.86 -22.22 1.36
N ALA A 195 28.52 -23.13 2.29
CA ALA A 195 27.28 -23.01 3.07
C ALA A 195 27.36 -21.83 4.04
N ASP A 196 28.52 -21.55 4.62
CA ASP A 196 28.73 -20.37 5.48
C ASP A 196 28.56 -19.06 4.68
N ARG A 197 29.07 -19.00 3.44
CA ARG A 197 28.83 -17.86 2.53
C ARG A 197 27.35 -17.70 2.16
N MET A 198 26.65 -18.81 1.93
CA MET A 198 25.21 -18.77 1.64
C MET A 198 24.39 -18.30 2.85
N LEU A 199 24.80 -18.66 4.07
CA LEU A 199 24.17 -18.18 5.31
C LEU A 199 24.40 -16.69 5.53
N THR A 200 25.60 -16.16 5.26
CA THR A 200 25.84 -14.71 5.34
C THR A 200 25.03 -13.95 4.30
N TRP A 201 24.96 -14.47 3.07
CA TRP A 201 24.15 -13.87 2.01
C TRP A 201 22.65 -13.88 2.33
N GLU A 202 22.09 -15.00 2.78
CA GLU A 202 20.68 -15.09 3.21
C GLU A 202 20.36 -14.05 4.29
N LYS A 203 21.27 -13.83 5.25
CA LYS A 203 21.09 -12.83 6.30
C LYS A 203 21.02 -11.41 5.76
N GLU A 204 21.84 -11.08 4.77
CA GLU A 204 21.88 -9.76 4.13
C GLU A 204 20.61 -9.51 3.32
N GLU A 205 20.16 -10.49 2.54
CA GLU A 205 18.91 -10.43 1.78
C GLU A 205 17.69 -10.31 2.70
N LEU A 206 17.60 -11.11 3.77
CA LEU A 206 16.50 -10.99 4.72
C LEU A 206 16.49 -9.62 5.44
N ARG A 207 17.67 -9.02 5.67
CA ARG A 207 17.78 -7.64 6.21
C ARG A 207 17.32 -6.60 5.19
N SER A 208 17.62 -6.78 3.90
CA SER A 208 17.17 -5.86 2.85
C SER A 208 15.64 -5.91 2.72
N MET A 209 15.05 -7.10 2.71
CA MET A 209 13.59 -7.31 2.70
C MET A 209 12.91 -6.70 3.92
N LYS A 210 13.45 -6.94 5.12
CA LYS A 210 12.93 -6.36 6.37
C LYS A 210 12.85 -4.83 6.28
N ARG A 211 13.94 -4.18 5.85
CA ARG A 211 13.98 -2.71 5.71
C ARG A 211 12.97 -2.20 4.67
N LYS A 212 12.84 -2.90 3.54
CA LYS A 212 11.89 -2.55 2.48
C LYS A 212 10.45 -2.54 3.02
N MET A 213 10.08 -3.59 3.75
CA MET A 213 8.75 -3.71 4.35
C MET A 213 8.52 -2.73 5.50
N GLU A 214 9.52 -2.45 6.33
CA GLU A 214 9.42 -1.43 7.39
C GLU A 214 9.20 -0.03 6.79
N LYS A 215 9.87 0.29 5.67
CA LYS A 215 9.62 1.53 4.92
C LYS A 215 8.18 1.61 4.38
N ASP A 216 7.64 0.50 3.88
CA ASP A 216 6.25 0.45 3.42
C ASP A 216 5.26 0.63 4.60
N MET A 217 5.58 0.07 5.77
CA MET A 217 4.82 0.28 7.01
C MET A 217 4.82 1.74 7.45
N GLU A 218 5.97 2.41 7.43
CA GLU A 218 6.10 3.85 7.74
C GLU A 218 5.27 4.71 6.78
N LYS A 219 5.39 4.46 5.47
CA LYS A 219 4.55 5.14 4.46
C LYS A 219 3.06 4.91 4.72
N SER A 220 2.65 3.67 4.99
CA SER A 220 1.25 3.33 5.28
C SER A 220 0.74 4.06 6.52
N GLU A 221 1.57 4.25 7.54
CA GLU A 221 1.19 4.98 8.75
C GLU A 221 0.97 6.47 8.49
N THR A 222 1.85 7.10 7.70
CA THR A 222 1.67 8.51 7.30
C THR A 222 0.38 8.70 6.51
N LEU A 223 0.06 7.76 5.61
CA LEU A 223 -1.18 7.77 4.83
C LEU A 223 -2.42 7.50 5.69
N LEU A 224 -2.35 6.60 6.67
CA LEU A 224 -3.45 6.38 7.60
C LEU A 224 -3.78 7.65 8.41
N LYS A 225 -2.75 8.39 8.86
CA LYS A 225 -2.94 9.66 9.58
C LYS A 225 -3.60 10.71 8.68
N SER A 226 -3.16 10.86 7.43
CA SER A 226 -3.74 11.82 6.48
C SER A 226 -5.17 11.44 6.05
N LEU A 227 -5.45 10.15 5.86
CA LEU A 227 -6.79 9.65 5.58
C LEU A 227 -7.74 9.86 6.77
N ALA A 228 -7.28 9.63 8.00
CA ALA A 228 -8.07 9.86 9.21
C ALA A 228 -8.39 11.35 9.38
N SER A 229 -7.41 12.25 9.23
CA SER A 229 -7.66 13.69 9.27
C SER A 229 -8.61 14.14 8.17
N CYS A 230 -8.47 13.60 6.95
CA CYS A 230 -9.38 13.91 5.84
C CYS A 230 -10.80 13.42 6.10
N ARG A 231 -10.98 12.25 6.72
CA ARG A 231 -12.29 11.74 7.11
C ARG A 231 -12.97 12.66 8.12
N ASP A 232 -12.21 13.14 9.10
CA ASP A 232 -12.74 13.96 10.19
C ASP A 232 -13.10 15.37 9.68
N THR A 233 -12.30 15.95 8.78
CA THR A 233 -12.63 17.23 8.11
C THR A 233 -13.87 17.11 7.23
N LEU A 234 -13.98 16.05 6.42
CA LEU A 234 -15.19 15.77 5.62
C LEU A 234 -16.42 15.59 6.51
N GLY A 235 -16.28 14.91 7.64
CA GLY A 235 -17.36 14.72 8.62
C GLY A 235 -17.79 16.03 9.29
N PHE A 236 -16.85 16.91 9.61
CA PHE A 236 -17.12 18.25 10.13
C PHE A 236 -17.94 19.08 9.13
N TYR A 237 -17.49 19.19 7.88
CA TYR A 237 -18.22 19.94 6.85
C TYR A 237 -19.57 19.29 6.50
N CYS A 238 -19.68 17.95 6.48
CA CYS A 238 -20.98 17.30 6.25
C CYS A 238 -21.99 17.67 7.35
N LYS A 239 -21.57 17.68 8.63
CA LYS A 239 -22.43 18.08 9.76
C LYS A 239 -22.83 19.56 9.69
N GLU A 240 -21.89 20.45 9.39
CA GLU A 240 -22.16 21.89 9.22
C GLU A 240 -23.21 22.13 8.14
N ARG A 241 -23.07 21.47 6.97
CA ARG A 241 -24.02 21.64 5.86
C ARG A 241 -25.41 21.06 6.15
N LEU A 242 -25.49 20.01 6.98
CA LEU A 242 -26.77 19.41 7.36
C LEU A 242 -27.61 20.30 8.29
N GLN A 243 -27.01 21.22 9.03
CA GLN A 243 -27.76 22.19 9.87
C GLN A 243 -28.68 23.08 9.02
N ALA A 244 -28.29 23.42 7.80
CA ALA A 244 -29.09 24.24 6.88
C ALA A 244 -30.24 23.47 6.18
N VAL A 245 -30.38 22.17 6.44
CA VAL A 245 -31.27 21.25 5.71
C VAL A 245 -32.45 20.76 6.57
N GLU A 246 -32.48 21.07 7.88
CA GLU A 246 -33.42 20.52 8.87
C GLU A 246 -34.91 20.65 8.51
N LEU A 247 -35.28 21.63 7.68
CA LEU A 247 -36.68 21.93 7.31
C LEU A 247 -37.16 21.27 5.98
N MET A 248 -36.35 20.41 5.34
CA MET A 248 -36.72 19.81 4.05
C MET A 248 -37.21 18.36 4.12
N ASN A 249 -38.49 18.16 3.79
CA ASN A 249 -39.14 16.84 3.71
C ASN A 249 -38.92 16.09 2.37
N GLN A 250 -38.13 16.62 1.43
CA GLN A 250 -37.88 15.95 0.15
C GLN A 250 -36.78 14.89 0.29
N PRO A 251 -36.95 13.66 -0.24
CA PRO A 251 -35.88 12.67 -0.28
C PRO A 251 -34.73 13.14 -1.18
N LEU A 252 -33.50 12.68 -0.88
CA LEU A 252 -32.30 13.06 -1.63
C LEU A 252 -32.41 12.72 -3.12
N ASP A 253 -33.04 11.59 -3.45
CA ASP A 253 -33.20 11.15 -4.84
C ASP A 253 -33.97 12.15 -5.68
N LYS A 254 -35.08 12.71 -5.16
CA LYS A 254 -35.84 13.77 -5.87
C LYS A 254 -35.01 15.02 -6.08
N ILE A 255 -34.10 15.36 -5.18
CA ILE A 255 -33.21 16.53 -5.31
C ILE A 255 -32.11 16.26 -6.35
N LEU A 256 -31.60 15.02 -6.40
CA LEU A 256 -30.63 14.59 -7.42
C LEU A 256 -31.27 14.52 -8.81
N GLU A 257 -32.52 14.06 -8.92
CA GLU A 257 -33.33 14.05 -10.15
C GLU A 257 -33.57 15.48 -10.64
N GLN A 258 -34.06 16.37 -9.76
CA GLN A 258 -34.28 17.78 -10.07
C GLN A 258 -33.00 18.50 -10.51
N ALA A 259 -31.85 18.10 -9.95
CA ALA A 259 -30.56 18.66 -10.32
C ALA A 259 -29.89 17.98 -11.53
N GLY A 260 -30.44 16.85 -12.02
CA GLY A 260 -29.83 16.02 -13.06
C GLY A 260 -28.45 15.47 -12.68
N ARG A 261 -28.22 15.15 -11.39
CA ARG A 261 -26.88 14.94 -10.80
C ARG A 261 -26.67 13.57 -10.11
N HIS A 262 -27.26 12.49 -10.63
CA HIS A 262 -27.10 11.16 -10.04
C HIS A 262 -25.66 10.65 -9.93
N SER A 263 -24.76 11.02 -10.85
CA SER A 263 -23.35 10.59 -10.86
C SER A 263 -22.42 11.48 -10.01
N TRP A 264 -22.96 12.52 -9.38
CA TRP A 264 -22.18 13.59 -8.77
C TRP A 264 -21.65 13.29 -7.37
N VAL A 265 -22.19 12.22 -6.77
CA VAL A 265 -21.95 11.82 -5.39
C VAL A 265 -20.69 10.95 -5.28
N ASP A 266 -20.35 10.15 -6.30
CA ASP A 266 -19.16 9.30 -6.30
C ASP A 266 -17.90 10.05 -6.78
N LEU A 267 -16.85 10.08 -5.96
CA LEU A 267 -15.58 10.73 -6.33
C LEU A 267 -14.80 9.99 -7.42
N SER A 268 -14.96 8.67 -7.48
CA SER A 268 -14.21 7.77 -8.38
C SER A 268 -14.86 7.58 -9.74
N ARG A 269 -16.09 8.07 -9.95
CA ARG A 269 -16.81 7.90 -11.21
C ARG A 269 -16.50 9.06 -12.13
N MET A 270 -16.09 8.76 -13.37
CA MET A 270 -16.00 9.77 -14.43
C MET A 270 -17.36 10.46 -14.60
N PRO A 271 -17.42 11.80 -14.73
CA PRO A 271 -18.65 12.50 -15.02
C PRO A 271 -19.27 11.93 -16.31
N THR A 272 -20.45 11.32 -16.20
CA THR A 272 -21.15 10.78 -17.36
C THR A 272 -21.53 11.92 -18.33
N PRO A 273 -21.35 11.74 -19.65
CA PRO A 273 -21.57 12.80 -20.64
C PRO A 273 -23.03 13.25 -20.78
N ARG A 274 -23.99 12.53 -20.18
CA ARG A 274 -25.42 12.88 -20.16
C ARG A 274 -25.81 13.76 -18.96
N THR A 275 -25.04 14.78 -18.64
CA THR A 275 -25.48 15.79 -17.67
C THR A 275 -25.94 17.04 -18.41
N GLN A 276 -27.24 17.11 -18.71
CA GLN A 276 -27.95 18.36 -18.97
C GLN A 276 -28.11 19.17 -17.66
N GLY A 277 -27.09 19.13 -16.81
CA GLY A 277 -27.02 19.78 -15.51
C GLY A 277 -25.83 20.73 -15.52
N GLN A 278 -25.99 21.88 -14.87
CA GLN A 278 -24.93 22.88 -14.74
C GLN A 278 -23.66 22.23 -14.17
N LYS A 279 -22.46 22.66 -14.61
CA LYS A 279 -21.17 22.27 -14.00
C LYS A 279 -21.21 22.47 -12.47
N THR A 280 -20.29 21.87 -11.72
CA THR A 280 -20.03 22.30 -10.32
C THR A 280 -20.04 23.81 -10.26
N PRO A 281 -21.00 24.43 -9.51
CA PRO A 281 -20.96 25.85 -9.35
C PRO A 281 -19.58 26.21 -8.79
N PRO A 282 -18.96 27.29 -9.27
CA PRO A 282 -17.69 27.73 -8.73
C PRO A 282 -17.85 27.92 -7.21
N PRO A 283 -16.80 27.64 -6.42
CA PRO A 283 -16.87 27.81 -4.98
C PRO A 283 -17.22 29.26 -4.65
N ASP A 284 -18.22 29.43 -3.80
CA ASP A 284 -18.73 30.74 -3.35
C ASP A 284 -18.62 30.77 -1.82
N PRO A 285 -17.93 31.78 -1.23
CA PRO A 285 -17.77 31.89 0.23
C PRO A 285 -19.09 31.98 1.00
N VAL A 286 -20.15 32.50 0.39
CA VAL A 286 -21.49 32.61 1.01
C VAL A 286 -22.43 31.49 0.54
N GLY A 287 -22.04 30.80 -0.53
CA GLY A 287 -22.87 29.81 -1.20
C GLY A 287 -22.94 28.44 -0.52
N THR A 288 -23.72 27.54 -1.13
CA THR A 288 -23.92 26.16 -0.65
C THR A 288 -22.68 25.27 -0.83
N TYR A 289 -21.77 25.65 -1.72
CA TYR A 289 -20.51 24.99 -2.02
C TYR A 289 -19.35 25.96 -1.76
N THR A 290 -18.78 25.88 -0.56
CA THR A 290 -17.71 26.79 -0.13
C THR A 290 -16.34 26.34 -0.64
N PRO A 291 -15.35 27.25 -0.72
CA PRO A 291 -14.00 26.88 -1.11
C PRO A 291 -13.41 25.79 -0.20
N GLU A 292 -13.70 25.79 1.10
CA GLU A 292 -13.21 24.79 2.06
C GLU A 292 -13.74 23.39 1.74
N CYS A 293 -15.03 23.28 1.39
CA CYS A 293 -15.62 22.01 0.94
C CYS A 293 -14.95 21.51 -0.35
N SER A 294 -14.61 22.43 -1.26
CA SER A 294 -13.94 22.09 -2.51
C SER A 294 -12.52 21.57 -2.29
N VAL A 295 -11.77 22.19 -1.38
CA VAL A 295 -10.42 21.75 -0.99
C VAL A 295 -10.48 20.37 -0.34
N ALA A 296 -11.38 20.17 0.62
CA ALA A 296 -11.53 18.88 1.30
C ALA A 296 -11.89 17.73 0.32
N LEU A 297 -12.75 17.99 -0.66
CA LEU A 297 -13.10 16.99 -1.70
C LEU A 297 -11.95 16.71 -2.67
N ASN A 298 -11.12 17.70 -2.98
CA ASN A 298 -9.94 17.52 -3.84
C ASN A 298 -8.84 16.76 -3.09
N ASP A 299 -8.61 17.08 -1.82
CA ASP A 299 -7.70 16.34 -0.95
C ASP A 299 -8.15 14.88 -0.80
N ALA A 300 -9.45 14.63 -0.60
CA ALA A 300 -10.00 13.29 -0.56
C ALA A 300 -9.73 12.50 -1.86
N LYS A 301 -9.92 13.13 -3.02
CA LYS A 301 -9.61 12.50 -4.31
C LYS A 301 -8.12 12.16 -4.46
N ARG A 302 -7.23 13.09 -4.08
CA ARG A 302 -5.78 12.87 -4.12
C ARG A 302 -5.39 11.69 -3.22
N LEU A 303 -5.84 11.70 -1.97
CA LEU A 303 -5.56 10.63 -1.00
C LEU A 303 -6.16 9.28 -1.42
N LEU A 304 -7.33 9.27 -2.09
CA LEU A 304 -7.91 8.04 -2.64
C LEU A 304 -7.06 7.44 -3.78
N MET A 305 -6.37 8.27 -4.56
CA MET A 305 -5.45 7.77 -5.61
C MET A 305 -4.14 7.28 -4.99
N GLU A 306 -3.52 8.09 -4.12
CA GLU A 306 -2.29 7.72 -3.41
C GLU A 306 -2.45 6.43 -2.58
N SER A 307 -3.59 6.26 -1.91
CA SER A 307 -3.89 5.02 -1.15
C SER A 307 -4.02 3.79 -2.05
N LYS A 308 -4.64 3.92 -3.22
CA LYS A 308 -4.76 2.79 -4.18
C LYS A 308 -3.40 2.40 -4.76
N GLU A 309 -2.58 3.37 -5.11
CA GLU A 309 -1.23 3.14 -5.62
C GLU A 309 -0.36 2.46 -4.57
N THR A 310 -0.34 2.99 -3.34
CA THR A 310 0.42 2.38 -2.23
C THR A 310 -0.07 0.99 -1.85
N LEU A 311 -1.38 0.73 -1.87
CA LEU A 311 -1.93 -0.61 -1.66
C LEU A 311 -1.44 -1.60 -2.73
N ALA A 312 -1.44 -1.19 -4.00
CA ALA A 312 -0.95 -2.03 -5.09
C ALA A 312 0.57 -2.31 -4.95
N GLU A 313 1.35 -1.31 -4.58
CA GLU A 313 2.79 -1.46 -4.30
C GLU A 313 3.05 -2.39 -3.12
N MET A 314 2.34 -2.21 -2.00
CA MET A 314 2.47 -3.06 -0.80
C MET A 314 2.11 -4.51 -1.10
N ALA A 315 1.02 -4.76 -1.83
CA ALA A 315 0.61 -6.11 -2.20
C ALA A 315 1.65 -6.80 -3.10
N LYS A 316 2.20 -6.06 -4.08
CA LYS A 316 3.29 -6.55 -4.94
C LYS A 316 4.57 -6.84 -4.13
N ASN A 317 4.94 -5.93 -3.24
CA ASN A 317 6.12 -6.11 -2.40
C ASN A 317 5.96 -7.33 -1.48
N GLU A 318 4.76 -7.60 -0.97
CA GLU A 318 4.47 -8.78 -0.15
C GLU A 318 4.63 -10.09 -0.95
N SER A 319 4.11 -10.15 -2.19
CA SER A 319 4.30 -11.32 -3.06
C SER A 319 5.75 -11.52 -3.45
N ASP A 320 6.47 -10.44 -3.78
CA ASP A 320 7.88 -10.51 -4.16
C ASP A 320 8.74 -11.02 -3.00
N VAL A 321 8.50 -10.52 -1.78
CA VAL A 321 9.21 -10.99 -0.58
C VAL A 321 8.90 -12.46 -0.30
N ARG A 322 7.64 -12.90 -0.46
CA ARG A 322 7.25 -14.32 -0.32
C ARG A 322 8.08 -15.21 -1.23
N GLU A 323 8.12 -14.89 -2.52
CA GLU A 323 8.84 -15.69 -3.51
C GLU A 323 10.35 -15.67 -3.29
N GLN A 324 10.92 -14.49 -3.03
CA GLN A 324 12.36 -14.34 -2.80
C GLN A 324 12.79 -15.12 -1.54
N GLN A 325 12.01 -15.02 -0.46
CA GLN A 325 12.29 -15.74 0.77
C GLN A 325 12.27 -17.27 0.56
N GLN A 326 11.29 -17.79 -0.19
CA GLN A 326 11.24 -19.21 -0.53
C GLN A 326 12.44 -19.65 -1.38
N LYS A 327 12.78 -18.88 -2.42
CA LYS A 327 13.93 -19.15 -3.31
C LYS A 327 15.24 -19.19 -2.52
N ILE A 328 15.48 -18.20 -1.65
CA ILE A 328 16.67 -18.12 -0.81
C ILE A 328 16.74 -19.30 0.14
N ASN A 329 15.67 -19.56 0.89
CA ASN A 329 15.62 -20.65 1.86
C ASN A 329 15.86 -22.02 1.19
N ASN A 330 15.27 -22.26 0.01
CA ASN A 330 15.52 -23.47 -0.77
C ASN A 330 16.98 -23.56 -1.22
N GLY A 331 17.57 -22.47 -1.70
CA GLY A 331 18.98 -22.42 -2.09
C GLY A 331 19.95 -22.70 -0.93
N VAL A 332 19.67 -22.21 0.27
CA VAL A 332 20.48 -22.53 1.45
C VAL A 332 20.27 -23.99 1.89
N CYS A 333 19.03 -24.49 1.85
CA CYS A 333 18.76 -25.89 2.20
C CYS A 333 19.43 -26.88 1.24
N THR A 334 19.46 -26.59 -0.06
CA THR A 334 20.13 -27.46 -1.05
C THR A 334 21.65 -27.44 -0.88
N THR A 335 22.24 -26.27 -0.62
CA THR A 335 23.69 -26.16 -0.38
C THR A 335 24.11 -26.83 0.92
N LEU A 336 23.30 -26.73 1.99
CA LEU A 336 23.52 -27.50 3.23
C LEU A 336 23.38 -29.01 2.98
N ALA A 337 22.40 -29.45 2.20
CA ALA A 337 22.24 -30.87 1.87
C ALA A 337 23.42 -31.42 1.07
N GLN A 338 23.94 -30.65 0.10
CA GLN A 338 25.16 -30.99 -0.64
C GLN A 338 26.35 -31.12 0.32
N LYS A 339 26.53 -30.17 1.24
CA LYS A 339 27.62 -30.22 2.22
C LYS A 339 27.54 -31.44 3.14
N ILE A 340 26.33 -31.83 3.55
CA ILE A 340 26.10 -33.03 4.37
C ILE A 340 26.52 -34.29 3.60
N GLN A 341 26.17 -34.38 2.32
CA GLN A 341 26.50 -35.51 1.45
C GLN A 341 28.02 -35.63 1.25
N GLU A 342 28.71 -34.53 0.92
CA GLU A 342 30.17 -34.52 0.79
C GLU A 342 30.87 -34.95 2.09
N THR A 343 30.34 -34.50 3.23
CA THR A 343 30.90 -34.85 4.55
C THR A 343 30.65 -36.33 4.89
N LEU A 344 29.52 -36.89 4.46
CA LEU A 344 29.21 -38.32 4.59
C LEU A 344 30.20 -39.17 3.79
N GLU A 345 30.43 -38.83 2.52
CA GLU A 345 31.36 -39.54 1.65
C GLU A 345 32.80 -39.52 2.20
N LEU A 346 33.25 -38.37 2.71
CA LEU A 346 34.56 -38.26 3.36
C LEU A 346 34.64 -39.09 4.64
N LYS A 347 33.58 -39.10 5.45
CA LYS A 347 33.49 -39.92 6.67
C LYS A 347 33.63 -41.41 6.35
N GLU A 348 32.97 -41.86 5.29
CA GLU A 348 33.00 -43.25 4.82
C GLU A 348 34.38 -43.64 4.28
N LYS A 349 35.02 -42.79 3.46
CA LYS A 349 36.40 -43.01 2.98
C LYS A 349 37.41 -43.14 4.12
N LEU A 350 37.28 -42.31 5.16
CA LEU A 350 38.11 -42.40 6.36
C LEU A 350 37.84 -43.69 7.15
N ASN A 351 36.58 -44.11 7.26
CA ASN A 351 36.23 -45.36 7.93
C ASN A 351 36.83 -46.58 7.21
N MET A 352 36.76 -46.60 5.88
CA MET A 352 37.37 -47.66 5.06
C MET A 352 38.89 -47.69 5.25
N SER A 353 39.55 -46.53 5.23
CA SER A 353 41.00 -46.42 5.48
C SER A 353 41.40 -46.91 6.87
N LEU A 354 40.58 -46.59 7.90
CA LEU A 354 40.77 -47.12 9.25
C LEU A 354 40.64 -48.65 9.30
N GLY A 355 39.67 -49.22 8.57
CA GLY A 355 39.51 -50.67 8.42
C GLY A 355 40.75 -51.35 7.83
N LEU A 356 41.25 -50.82 6.71
CA LEU A 356 42.47 -51.32 6.05
C LEU A 356 43.70 -51.23 6.98
N MET A 357 43.87 -50.11 7.68
CA MET A 357 44.97 -49.93 8.61
C MET A 357 44.91 -50.87 9.81
N ARG A 358 43.72 -51.19 10.33
CA ARG A 358 43.57 -52.20 11.40
C ARG A 358 44.10 -53.56 10.95
N GLY A 359 43.74 -53.99 9.72
CA GLY A 359 44.24 -55.23 9.15
C GLY A 359 45.76 -55.24 8.96
N THR A 360 46.34 -54.13 8.47
CA THR A 360 47.80 -54.01 8.32
C THR A 360 48.53 -53.99 9.67
N ILE A 361 48.03 -53.25 10.66
CA ILE A 361 48.60 -53.25 12.03
C ILE A 361 48.56 -54.65 12.62
N HIS A 362 47.45 -55.39 12.48
CA HIS A 362 47.35 -56.76 12.98
C HIS A 362 48.38 -57.69 12.33
N ARG A 363 48.52 -57.63 11.00
CA ARG A 363 49.54 -58.39 10.25
C ARG A 363 50.96 -58.04 10.70
N CYS A 364 51.30 -56.74 10.75
CA CYS A 364 52.62 -56.30 11.19
C CYS A 364 52.92 -56.68 12.65
N THR A 365 51.91 -56.66 13.53
CA THR A 365 52.05 -57.08 14.93
C THR A 365 52.33 -58.57 15.03
N LYS A 366 51.60 -59.38 14.27
CA LYS A 366 51.83 -60.83 14.18
C LYS A 366 53.23 -61.15 13.64
N PHE A 367 53.64 -60.53 12.53
CA PHE A 367 54.99 -60.71 12.00
C PHE A 367 56.08 -60.31 13.00
N ASN A 368 55.88 -59.21 13.74
CA ASN A 368 56.82 -58.80 14.77
C ASN A 368 56.93 -59.84 15.90
N GLN A 369 55.81 -60.40 16.35
CA GLN A 369 55.79 -61.49 17.33
C GLN A 369 56.53 -62.73 16.82
N GLU A 370 56.30 -63.14 15.58
CA GLU A 370 57.01 -64.27 14.95
C GLU A 370 58.52 -64.03 14.85
N MET A 371 58.96 -62.80 14.55
CA MET A 371 60.38 -62.43 14.58
C MET A 371 60.98 -62.51 16.00
N TYR A 372 60.22 -62.11 17.02
CA TYR A 372 60.63 -62.26 18.41
C TYR A 372 60.78 -63.73 18.83
N ILE A 373 59.84 -64.59 18.43
CA ILE A 373 59.91 -66.04 18.64
C ILE A 373 61.16 -66.60 17.95
N THR A 374 61.39 -66.24 16.68
CA THR A 374 62.55 -66.67 15.90
C THR A 374 63.87 -66.22 16.55
N ARG A 375 63.91 -65.00 17.10
CA ARG A 375 65.09 -64.49 17.83
C ARG A 375 65.36 -65.33 19.09
N GLY A 376 64.31 -65.76 19.78
CA GLY A 376 64.39 -66.70 20.89
C GLY A 376 64.98 -68.04 20.46
N LEU A 377 64.44 -68.64 19.40
CA LEU A 377 64.89 -69.92 18.85
C LEU A 377 66.38 -69.89 18.44
N ILE A 378 66.84 -68.85 17.74
CA ILE A 378 68.25 -68.76 17.31
C ILE A 378 69.21 -68.65 18.51
N LYS A 379 68.79 -68.05 19.62
CA LYS A 379 69.58 -67.95 20.86
C LYS A 379 69.51 -69.24 21.72
N GLY A 380 68.74 -70.24 21.29
CA GLY A 380 68.45 -71.48 22.02
C GLY A 380 67.12 -71.44 22.77
N PRO A 381 66.53 -72.59 23.10
CA PRO A 381 65.18 -72.65 23.66
C PRO A 381 65.09 -71.89 24.99
N LEU A 382 64.21 -70.89 25.02
CA LEU A 382 63.84 -70.11 26.21
C LEU A 382 62.57 -70.66 26.90
N LEU A 383 61.81 -71.50 26.21
CA LEU A 383 60.55 -72.10 26.68
C LEU A 383 60.57 -73.62 26.46
N GLU A 384 59.88 -74.36 27.33
CA GLU A 384 59.82 -75.83 27.35
C GLU A 384 59.30 -76.42 26.03
N CYS A 385 58.39 -75.72 25.36
CA CYS A 385 57.85 -76.09 24.05
C CYS A 385 58.84 -75.97 22.88
N HIS A 386 60.06 -75.45 23.10
CA HIS A 386 61.09 -75.31 22.07
C HIS A 386 62.26 -76.28 22.24
N LEU A 387 62.18 -77.21 23.20
CA LEU A 387 63.21 -78.22 23.48
C LEU A 387 63.51 -79.14 22.28
N GLU A 388 62.56 -79.31 21.36
CA GLU A 388 62.73 -80.11 20.14
C GLU A 388 63.61 -79.44 19.06
N THR A 389 63.88 -78.13 19.19
CA THR A 389 64.81 -77.42 18.30
C THR A 389 66.26 -77.65 18.77
N ARG A 390 67.08 -78.23 17.89
CA ARG A 390 68.38 -78.89 18.18
C ARG A 390 69.46 -77.99 18.83
N GLU A 391 70.48 -78.70 19.31
CA GLU A 391 71.58 -78.37 20.23
C GLU A 391 72.15 -76.94 20.26
N LYS A 392 72.34 -76.43 21.49
CA LYS A 392 72.98 -75.15 21.80
C LYS A 392 74.46 -75.12 21.37
N LEU A 393 74.96 -73.94 21.00
CA LEU A 393 76.40 -73.67 20.77
C LEU A 393 77.29 -73.97 22.00
N ASN A 394 76.70 -74.17 23.18
CA ASN A 394 77.40 -74.53 24.42
C ASN A 394 77.51 -76.06 24.65
N ARG A 395 77.19 -76.89 23.65
CA ARG A 395 77.27 -78.36 23.77
C ARG A 395 78.70 -78.83 24.09
N PRO A 396 78.89 -79.92 24.87
CA PRO A 396 80.21 -80.38 25.29
C PRO A 396 81.19 -80.58 24.12
N LEU A 397 80.70 -81.11 22.99
CA LEU A 397 81.48 -81.30 21.77
C LEU A 397 82.09 -79.99 21.21
N VAL A 398 81.29 -78.92 21.19
CA VAL A 398 81.72 -77.60 20.72
C VAL A 398 82.69 -76.96 21.71
N ARG A 399 82.43 -77.13 23.02
CA ARG A 399 83.34 -76.65 24.07
C ARG A 399 84.70 -77.32 24.02
N VAL A 400 84.78 -78.61 23.66
CA VAL A 400 86.05 -79.32 23.45
C VAL A 400 86.74 -78.83 22.18
N TYR A 401 86.02 -78.66 21.08
CA TYR A 401 86.55 -78.15 19.81
C TYR A 401 87.15 -76.74 19.94
N GLN A 402 86.52 -75.87 20.74
CA GLN A 402 86.96 -74.49 20.99
C GLN A 402 88.10 -74.35 22.02
N ARG A 403 88.59 -75.44 22.64
CA ARG A 403 89.75 -75.39 23.55
C ARG A 403 91.07 -75.12 22.82
N HIS A 404 91.13 -75.41 21.52
CA HIS A 404 92.30 -75.11 20.69
C HIS A 404 92.27 -73.66 20.21
N ILE A 405 93.44 -73.00 20.22
CA ILE A 405 93.57 -71.63 19.74
C ILE A 405 93.42 -71.65 18.22
N GLY A 406 92.45 -70.92 17.68
CA GLY A 406 92.19 -70.82 16.23
C GLY A 406 90.99 -71.62 15.69
N THR A 407 90.33 -72.44 16.50
CA THR A 407 89.15 -73.23 16.08
C THR A 407 87.82 -72.53 16.40
N GLN A 408 87.51 -71.47 15.65
CA GLN A 408 86.16 -70.87 15.68
C GLN A 408 85.21 -71.61 14.72
N LEU A 409 84.02 -71.96 15.20
CA LEU A 409 83.00 -72.56 14.34
C LEU A 409 82.46 -71.51 13.36
N PRO A 410 82.45 -71.77 12.04
CA PRO A 410 81.86 -70.86 11.07
C PRO A 410 80.34 -70.69 11.29
N GLU A 411 79.68 -71.69 11.85
CA GLU A 411 78.27 -71.66 12.25
C GLU A 411 77.99 -70.53 13.26
N ALA A 412 78.85 -70.35 14.27
CA ALA A 412 78.65 -69.33 15.30
C ALA A 412 78.71 -67.90 14.74
N ALA A 413 79.64 -67.65 13.80
CA ALA A 413 79.73 -66.36 13.11
C ALA A 413 78.49 -66.10 12.23
N ARG A 414 77.98 -67.12 11.54
CA ARG A 414 76.76 -67.02 10.72
C ARG A 414 75.50 -66.81 11.57
N LEU A 415 75.38 -67.47 12.73
CA LEU A 415 74.28 -67.26 13.68
C LEU A 415 74.35 -65.86 14.32
N ALA A 416 75.54 -65.37 14.67
CA ALA A 416 75.73 -64.00 15.14
C ALA A 416 75.33 -62.96 14.07
N GLN A 417 75.69 -63.20 12.80
CA GLN A 417 75.26 -62.36 11.69
C GLN A 417 73.75 -62.38 11.49
N GLY A 418 73.12 -63.57 11.50
CA GLY A 418 71.68 -63.74 11.35
C GLY A 418 70.88 -63.13 12.50
N THR A 419 71.35 -63.28 13.75
CA THR A 419 70.72 -62.62 14.92
C THR A 419 70.81 -61.11 14.86
N ASN A 420 71.94 -60.55 14.42
CA ASN A 420 72.11 -59.11 14.24
C ASN A 420 71.20 -58.57 13.12
N GLN A 421 71.06 -59.30 12.02
CA GLN A 421 70.12 -58.94 10.94
C GLN A 421 68.68 -58.97 11.45
N LEU A 422 68.26 -60.04 12.12
CA LEU A 422 66.93 -60.16 12.71
C LEU A 422 66.65 -59.05 13.73
N GLN A 423 67.62 -58.71 14.57
CA GLN A 423 67.48 -57.61 15.54
C GLN A 423 67.26 -56.26 14.85
N ARG A 424 67.96 -55.97 13.74
CA ARG A 424 67.72 -54.75 12.95
C ARG A 424 66.32 -54.74 12.34
N HIS A 425 65.85 -55.88 11.83
CA HIS A 425 64.50 -56.01 11.28
C HIS A 425 63.41 -55.81 12.35
N ILE A 426 63.59 -56.36 13.56
CA ILE A 426 62.69 -56.13 14.70
C ILE A 426 62.60 -54.64 15.02
N LEU A 427 63.74 -53.96 15.19
CA LEU A 427 63.77 -52.53 15.49
C LEU A 427 63.11 -51.69 14.38
N HIS A 428 63.34 -52.05 13.12
CA HIS A 428 62.69 -51.40 11.98
C HIS A 428 61.16 -51.60 12.01
N MET A 429 60.71 -52.82 12.27
CA MET A 429 59.27 -53.14 12.34
C MET A 429 58.59 -52.48 13.52
N GLU A 430 59.25 -52.34 14.67
CA GLU A 430 58.74 -51.56 15.80
C GLU A 430 58.57 -50.09 15.46
N LYS A 431 59.53 -49.51 14.72
CA LYS A 431 59.41 -48.13 14.22
C LYS A 431 58.21 -48.00 13.28
N ASN A 432 58.08 -48.91 12.31
CA ASN A 432 56.96 -48.91 11.37
C ASN A 432 55.61 -49.09 12.08
N LEU A 433 55.53 -49.96 13.10
CA LEU A 433 54.34 -50.16 13.92
C LEU A 433 53.97 -48.89 14.70
N LYS A 434 54.95 -48.19 15.29
CA LYS A 434 54.73 -46.91 15.99
C LYS A 434 54.19 -45.86 15.02
N GLU A 435 54.74 -45.77 13.81
CA GLU A 435 54.26 -44.85 12.77
C GLU A 435 52.83 -45.19 12.33
N LEU A 436 52.51 -46.46 12.09
CA LEU A 436 51.16 -46.92 11.74
C LEU A 436 50.14 -46.61 12.84
N LEU A 437 50.50 -46.81 14.11
CA LEU A 437 49.65 -46.46 15.25
C LEU A 437 49.42 -44.95 15.37
N ALA A 438 50.46 -44.14 15.16
CA ALA A 438 50.34 -42.68 15.16
C ALA A 438 49.41 -42.18 14.04
N VAL A 439 49.56 -42.72 12.82
CA VAL A 439 48.69 -42.39 11.68
C VAL A 439 47.25 -42.87 11.93
N ARG A 440 47.05 -44.06 12.51
CA ARG A 440 45.72 -44.56 12.90
C ARG A 440 45.04 -43.59 13.87
N ASN A 441 45.76 -43.08 14.87
CA ASN A 441 45.20 -42.14 15.84
C ASN A 441 44.79 -40.82 15.17
N LYS A 442 45.62 -40.30 14.25
CA LYS A 442 45.29 -39.11 13.45
C LYS A 442 44.05 -39.33 12.57
N LEU A 443 43.95 -40.47 11.88
CA LEU A 443 42.78 -40.81 11.07
C LEU A 443 41.53 -41.00 11.92
N SER A 444 41.64 -41.63 13.09
CA SER A 444 40.52 -41.82 14.02
C SER A 444 40.01 -40.47 14.53
N TRP A 445 40.91 -39.56 14.85
CA TRP A 445 40.56 -38.19 15.22
C TRP A 445 39.83 -37.46 14.09
N SER A 446 40.37 -37.52 12.86
CA SER A 446 39.74 -36.93 11.67
C SER A 446 38.36 -37.52 11.38
N HIS A 447 38.20 -38.85 11.47
CA HIS A 447 36.92 -39.52 11.31
C HIS A 447 35.89 -39.05 12.33
N ASN A 448 36.28 -38.93 13.61
CA ASN A 448 35.41 -38.41 14.65
C ASN A 448 35.03 -36.95 14.39
N CYS A 449 35.96 -36.11 13.92
CA CYS A 449 35.67 -34.73 13.55
C CYS A 449 34.63 -34.66 12.43
N LYS A 450 34.78 -35.48 11.37
CA LYS A 450 33.81 -35.57 10.27
C LYS A 450 32.45 -36.09 10.72
N LYS A 451 32.41 -37.04 11.67
CA LYS A 451 31.16 -37.53 12.27
C LYS A 451 30.41 -36.41 12.99
N VAL A 452 31.09 -35.68 13.88
CA VAL A 452 30.47 -34.55 14.61
C VAL A 452 30.05 -33.44 13.65
N GLY A 453 30.89 -33.09 12.67
CA GLY A 453 30.55 -32.10 11.64
C GLY A 453 29.27 -32.45 10.87
N HIS A 454 29.12 -33.71 10.46
CA HIS A 454 27.92 -34.21 9.80
C HIS A 454 26.68 -34.14 10.70
N GLU A 455 26.79 -34.52 11.99
CA GLU A 455 25.69 -34.45 12.95
C GLU A 455 25.21 -33.01 13.18
N VAL A 456 26.16 -32.06 13.29
CA VAL A 456 25.86 -30.63 13.41
C VAL A 456 25.13 -30.12 12.17
N ASP A 457 25.63 -30.37 10.97
CA ASP A 457 24.99 -29.90 9.73
C ASP A 457 23.61 -30.53 9.52
N HIS A 458 23.47 -31.82 9.87
CA HIS A 458 22.17 -32.49 9.89
C HIS A 458 21.19 -31.84 10.89
N SER A 459 21.67 -31.43 12.07
CA SER A 459 20.84 -30.73 13.06
C SER A 459 20.32 -29.37 12.55
N VAL A 460 21.15 -28.64 11.78
CA VAL A 460 20.79 -27.36 11.16
C VAL A 460 19.68 -27.56 10.12
N VAL A 461 19.81 -28.55 9.25
CA VAL A 461 18.76 -28.86 8.26
C VAL A 461 17.46 -29.28 8.95
N ARG A 462 17.56 -30.07 10.02
CA ARG A 462 16.39 -30.47 10.82
C ARG A 462 15.70 -29.27 11.48
N LEU A 463 16.47 -28.34 12.06
CA LEU A 463 15.96 -27.09 12.61
C LEU A 463 15.20 -26.29 11.55
N ARG A 464 15.81 -26.09 10.38
CA ARG A 464 15.21 -25.35 9.27
C ARG A 464 13.90 -25.98 8.80
N ARG A 465 13.85 -27.31 8.64
CA ARG A 465 12.62 -28.03 8.25
C ARG A 465 11.51 -27.88 9.29
N ARG A 466 11.84 -27.98 10.58
CA ARG A 466 10.87 -27.77 11.67
C ARG A 466 10.28 -26.36 11.63
N GLN A 467 11.13 -25.37 11.40
CA GLN A 467 10.75 -23.96 11.37
C GLN A 467 10.02 -23.57 10.06
N GLN A 468 10.05 -24.42 9.03
CA GLN A 468 9.28 -24.23 7.80
C GLN A 468 7.80 -24.65 7.93
N HIS A 469 7.40 -25.29 9.03
CA HIS A 469 6.01 -25.66 9.22
C HIS A 469 5.11 -24.42 9.37
N PRO A 470 3.93 -24.39 8.70
CA PRO A 470 3.06 -23.22 8.62
C PRO A 470 2.46 -22.81 9.97
N HIS A 471 2.44 -23.71 10.95
CA HIS A 471 1.88 -23.44 12.29
C HIS A 471 2.88 -22.82 13.27
N MET A 472 4.17 -22.73 12.92
CA MET A 472 5.19 -22.21 13.82
C MET A 472 5.22 -20.67 13.76
N CYS A 473 4.79 -20.00 14.83
CA CYS A 473 4.87 -18.54 14.93
C CYS A 473 6.30 -18.06 15.29
N TYR A 474 6.61 -16.78 15.06
CA TYR A 474 7.87 -16.16 15.48
C TYR A 474 8.13 -16.30 17.00
N GLN A 475 7.10 -16.09 17.82
CA GLN A 475 7.21 -16.17 19.28
C GLN A 475 7.54 -17.60 19.76
N GLU A 476 6.90 -18.60 19.16
CA GLU A 476 7.19 -20.02 19.44
C GLU A 476 8.60 -20.40 18.98
N ALA A 477 9.05 -19.85 17.84
CA ALA A 477 10.41 -20.06 17.35
C ALA A 477 11.47 -19.44 18.28
N GLN A 478 11.14 -18.35 18.97
CA GLN A 478 12.00 -17.75 20.00
C GLN A 478 12.09 -18.62 21.26
N CYS A 479 10.98 -19.13 21.78
CA CYS A 479 10.99 -19.97 22.99
C CYS A 479 11.84 -21.25 22.81
N LEU A 480 11.83 -21.83 21.60
CA LEU A 480 12.68 -22.98 21.27
C LEU A 480 14.18 -22.64 21.25
N VAL A 481 14.57 -21.37 21.14
CA VAL A 481 15.98 -20.93 21.24
C VAL A 481 16.49 -21.20 22.65
N ASP A 482 15.71 -20.81 23.65
CA ASP A 482 16.11 -20.85 25.06
C ASP A 482 16.28 -22.30 25.53
N ASP A 483 15.41 -23.20 25.04
CA ASP A 483 15.51 -24.64 25.31
C ASP A 483 16.68 -25.32 24.58
N CYS A 484 16.99 -24.89 23.35
CA CYS A 484 18.12 -25.42 22.58
C CYS A 484 19.47 -25.05 23.20
N ASP A 485 19.57 -23.86 23.81
CA ASP A 485 20.78 -23.39 24.49
C ASP A 485 21.11 -24.21 25.74
N LEU A 486 20.10 -24.79 26.40
CA LEU A 486 20.27 -25.71 27.53
C LEU A 486 20.75 -27.11 27.10
N ARG A 487 20.36 -27.59 25.91
CA ARG A 487 20.77 -28.91 25.38
C ARG A 487 22.08 -28.92 24.61
N ALA A 488 22.52 -27.78 24.10
CA ALA A 488 23.73 -27.67 23.27
C ALA A 488 25.04 -27.51 24.08
N GLN A 489 24.97 -27.43 25.42
CA GLN A 489 26.18 -27.46 26.24
C GLN A 489 26.84 -28.84 26.13
N PRO A 490 28.12 -28.92 25.69
CA PRO A 490 28.85 -30.18 25.73
C PRO A 490 28.97 -30.63 27.19
N PRO A 491 28.92 -31.95 27.49
CA PRO A 491 29.17 -32.42 28.84
C PRO A 491 30.52 -31.89 29.29
N ALA A 492 30.53 -31.16 30.41
CA ALA A 492 31.74 -30.67 31.03
C ALA A 492 32.75 -31.82 31.11
N ARG A 493 33.96 -31.63 30.54
CA ARG A 493 35.07 -32.57 30.69
C ARG A 493 35.17 -32.96 32.16
N SER A 494 34.83 -34.20 32.48
CA SER A 494 35.18 -34.79 33.76
C SER A 494 36.70 -34.71 33.86
N LYS A 495 37.18 -33.83 34.74
CA LYS A 495 38.59 -33.72 35.06
C LYS A 495 39.01 -35.10 35.56
N ALA A 496 39.89 -35.76 34.81
CA ALA A 496 40.52 -36.99 35.23
C ALA A 496 41.18 -36.75 36.60
N SER A 497 40.75 -37.52 37.59
CA SER A 497 41.37 -37.62 38.90
C SER A 497 42.84 -38.04 38.74
N PRO A 498 43.79 -37.36 39.41
CA PRO A 498 45.19 -37.78 39.38
C PRO A 498 45.34 -39.10 40.14
N VAL A 499 46.04 -40.04 39.52
CA VAL A 499 46.47 -41.31 40.12
C VAL A 499 47.40 -41.01 41.31
N PRO A 500 47.18 -41.56 42.51
CA PRO A 500 48.11 -41.40 43.62
C PRO A 500 49.35 -42.26 43.39
N LYS A 501 50.50 -41.73 43.82
CA LYS A 501 51.83 -42.36 43.74
C LYS A 501 51.94 -43.60 44.60
#